data_AF-A0A8S3IDC1-F1
#
_entry.id   AF-A0A8S3IDC1-F1
#
_cell.length_a   1.000
_cell.length_b   1.000
_cell.length_c   1.000
_cell.angle_alpha   90.00
_cell.angle_beta   90.00
_cell.angle_gamma   90.00
#
_symmetry.space_group_name_H-M   'P 1'
#
loop_
_entity.id
_entity.type
_entity.pdbx_description
1 polymer ?
#
loop_
_entity_poly.entity_id
_entity_poly.type
_entity_poly.pdbx_seq_one_letter_code
_entity_poly.pdbx_strand_id
1 'polypeptide(L)'
;YGFDTLIGGPRHRSNDSRQTIERLLSNNAMEQTIHPEFLRLVPPLHECTIDELVWLSPIDYDSSLFTWDSTLCISNTINHEIRQLMDKAYQGALNLQQQQKLLDELDNDPNLVYHIGLVPSKLPILVENSPLISIQCLLKLISSNQMTEYLSSLLNMDMSLHSMEVVNRLSTSMELPQEFLHLYISTCIKTCEETKDKYLQNRF
;
A
#
# COMPACT_ATOMS: atom_id res chain seq x y z
N TYR A 1 -31.67 26.64 -90.39
CA TYR A 1 -32.76 26.35 -91.35
C TYR A 1 -33.20 24.92 -91.11
N GLY A 2 -34.35 24.56 -90.56
CA GLY A 2 -35.60 25.21 -90.14
C GLY A 2 -36.55 24.03 -89.84
N PHE A 3 -37.25 23.96 -88.70
CA PHE A 3 -38.59 24.52 -88.50
C PHE A 3 -39.59 24.09 -89.62
N ASP A 4 -40.79 23.54 -89.34
CA ASP A 4 -41.48 23.41 -88.05
C ASP A 4 -42.69 22.43 -88.09
N THR A 5 -43.15 21.98 -86.91
CA THR A 5 -44.52 21.52 -86.50
C THR A 5 -45.22 20.41 -87.32
N LEU A 6 -46.12 19.58 -86.78
CA LEU A 6 -47.47 19.77 -86.19
C LEU A 6 -47.81 18.50 -85.34
N ILE A 7 -48.76 18.40 -84.39
CA ILE A 7 -49.74 19.31 -83.76
C ILE A 7 -50.18 18.70 -82.39
N GLY A 8 -50.78 19.48 -81.48
CA GLY A 8 -51.81 18.97 -80.55
C GLY A 8 -51.50 18.85 -79.04
N GLY A 9 -51.97 19.82 -78.26
CA GLY A 9 -52.38 19.60 -76.84
C GLY A 9 -53.92 19.55 -76.73
N PRO A 10 -54.55 19.64 -75.53
CA PRO A 10 -53.96 19.65 -74.18
C PRO A 10 -54.64 18.67 -73.17
N ARG A 11 -53.91 18.13 -72.18
CA ARG A 11 -54.52 17.38 -71.04
C ARG A 11 -53.92 17.60 -69.63
N HIS A 12 -52.91 18.48 -69.46
CA HIS A 12 -52.11 18.49 -68.21
C HIS A 12 -52.76 19.18 -66.99
N ARG A 13 -53.47 20.29 -67.19
CA ARG A 13 -53.76 21.29 -66.12
C ARG A 13 -54.69 20.83 -64.98
N SER A 14 -55.45 19.73 -65.15
CA SER A 14 -56.41 19.23 -64.15
C SER A 14 -55.76 18.35 -63.07
N ASN A 15 -54.60 17.77 -63.37
CA ASN A 15 -53.91 16.86 -62.45
C ASN A 15 -53.01 17.64 -61.47
N ASP A 16 -52.32 18.67 -61.93
CA ASP A 16 -51.42 19.47 -61.08
C ASP A 16 -52.17 20.16 -59.94
N SER A 17 -53.36 20.70 -60.22
CA SER A 17 -54.23 21.32 -59.20
C SER A 17 -54.76 20.29 -58.20
N ARG A 18 -55.15 19.10 -58.66
CA ARG A 18 -55.57 17.99 -57.77
C ARG A 18 -54.43 17.52 -56.88
N GLN A 19 -53.24 17.25 -57.43
CA GLN A 19 -52.06 16.86 -56.65
C GLN A 19 -51.63 17.93 -55.64
N THR A 20 -51.78 19.21 -55.99
CA THR A 20 -51.46 20.31 -55.07
C THR A 20 -52.46 20.37 -53.91
N ILE A 21 -53.76 20.19 -54.18
CA ILE A 21 -54.80 20.12 -53.15
C ILE A 21 -54.64 18.88 -52.27
N GLU A 22 -54.37 17.70 -52.85
CA GLU A 22 -54.10 16.47 -52.10
C GLU A 22 -52.87 16.60 -51.19
N ARG A 23 -51.79 17.27 -51.64
CA ARG A 23 -50.61 17.54 -50.80
C ARG A 23 -50.91 18.47 -49.63
N LEU A 24 -51.74 19.50 -49.83
CA LEU A 24 -52.16 20.44 -48.78
C LEU A 24 -53.17 19.83 -47.79
N LEU A 25 -53.90 18.80 -48.19
CA LEU A 25 -54.84 18.06 -47.32
C LEU A 25 -54.18 16.86 -46.61
N SER A 26 -53.15 16.25 -47.21
CA SER A 26 -52.47 15.07 -46.67
C SER A 26 -51.52 15.39 -45.51
N ASN A 27 -50.78 16.50 -45.61
CA ASN A 27 -49.82 16.92 -44.60
C ASN A 27 -50.26 18.24 -43.97
N ASN A 28 -50.24 18.29 -42.64
CA ASN A 28 -50.54 19.49 -41.86
C ASN A 28 -49.42 20.52 -42.08
N ALA A 29 -49.53 21.34 -43.14
CA ALA A 29 -48.47 22.25 -43.61
C ALA A 29 -47.98 23.25 -42.53
N MET A 30 -48.80 23.48 -41.51
CA MET A 30 -48.49 24.27 -40.31
C MET A 30 -47.35 23.65 -39.47
N GLU A 31 -47.29 22.31 -39.37
CA GLU A 31 -46.28 21.61 -38.56
C GLU A 31 -44.87 21.65 -39.18
N GLN A 32 -44.79 21.81 -40.51
CA GLN A 32 -43.52 21.86 -41.25
C GLN A 32 -42.86 23.24 -41.27
N THR A 33 -43.53 24.28 -40.77
CA THR A 33 -43.04 25.68 -40.86
C THR A 33 -42.94 26.42 -39.53
N ILE A 34 -43.40 25.82 -38.41
CA ILE A 34 -43.40 26.46 -37.09
C ILE A 34 -42.69 25.60 -36.03
N HIS A 35 -41.44 25.19 -36.31
CA HIS A 35 -40.50 24.81 -35.25
C HIS A 35 -39.20 25.62 -35.41
N PRO A 36 -38.70 26.29 -34.37
CA PRO A 36 -37.37 26.88 -34.41
C PRO A 36 -36.35 25.73 -34.45
N GLU A 37 -35.43 25.77 -35.42
CA GLU A 37 -34.30 24.84 -35.46
C GLU A 37 -33.38 25.14 -34.26
N PHE A 38 -33.12 24.14 -33.41
CA PHE A 38 -32.28 24.29 -32.21
C PHE A 38 -30.78 24.32 -32.56
N LEU A 39 -30.39 25.29 -33.38
CA LEU A 39 -29.00 25.60 -33.72
C LEU A 39 -28.29 26.20 -32.50
N ARG A 40 -27.69 25.33 -31.69
CA ARG A 40 -26.70 25.74 -30.69
C ARG A 40 -25.32 25.67 -31.32
N LEU A 41 -24.60 26.79 -31.28
CA LEU A 41 -23.16 26.80 -31.59
C LEU A 41 -22.43 25.91 -30.57
N VAL A 42 -21.37 25.23 -31.02
CA VAL A 42 -20.45 24.52 -30.11
C VAL A 42 -19.87 25.57 -29.14
N PRO A 43 -19.90 25.33 -27.81
CA PRO A 43 -19.37 26.29 -26.85
C PRO A 43 -17.88 26.53 -27.10
N PRO A 44 -17.39 27.78 -26.94
CA PRO A 44 -15.98 28.08 -27.13
C PRO A 44 -15.14 27.29 -26.12
N LEU A 45 -14.17 26.55 -26.64
CA LEU A 45 -13.17 25.87 -25.82
C LEU A 45 -12.24 26.92 -25.21
N HIS A 46 -11.95 26.82 -23.92
CA HIS A 46 -10.93 27.64 -23.28
C HIS A 46 -9.54 27.15 -23.72
N GLU A 47 -8.58 28.06 -23.86
CA GLU A 47 -7.19 27.68 -24.12
C GLU A 47 -6.61 27.02 -22.86
N CYS A 48 -6.08 25.80 -22.99
CA CYS A 48 -5.47 25.11 -21.85
C CYS A 48 -4.27 25.91 -21.32
N THR A 49 -4.33 26.27 -20.05
CA THR A 49 -3.24 26.94 -19.35
C THR A 49 -2.18 25.94 -18.88
N ILE A 50 -0.96 26.42 -18.62
CA ILE A 50 0.19 25.56 -18.28
C ILE A 50 -0.01 24.80 -16.96
N ASP A 51 -0.85 25.32 -16.07
CA ASP A 51 -1.17 24.73 -14.76
C ASP A 51 -2.38 23.76 -14.79
N GLU A 52 -2.99 23.51 -15.95
CA GLU A 52 -4.13 22.59 -16.08
C GLU A 52 -3.70 21.14 -16.36
N LEU A 53 -4.32 20.20 -15.63
CA LEU A 53 -4.12 18.77 -15.79
C LEU A 53 -4.70 18.28 -17.13
N VAL A 54 -3.84 18.12 -18.13
CA VAL A 54 -4.22 17.55 -19.43
C VAL A 54 -4.58 16.07 -19.27
N TRP A 55 -5.84 15.73 -19.59
CA TRP A 55 -6.26 14.33 -19.73
C TRP A 55 -5.55 13.70 -20.93
N LEU A 56 -4.57 12.84 -20.65
CA LEU A 56 -4.00 11.94 -21.65
C LEU A 56 -5.05 10.91 -22.04
N SER A 57 -5.67 11.08 -23.21
CA SER A 57 -6.40 9.98 -23.85
C SER A 57 -5.44 8.81 -24.05
N PRO A 58 -5.78 7.58 -23.61
CA PRO A 58 -4.97 6.40 -23.90
C PRO A 58 -4.79 6.29 -25.41
N ILE A 59 -3.53 6.36 -25.87
CA ILE A 59 -3.25 6.35 -27.30
C ILE A 59 -3.35 4.90 -27.78
N ASP A 60 -4.31 4.61 -28.65
CA ASP A 60 -4.51 3.29 -29.26
C ASP A 60 -3.38 2.95 -30.25
N TYR A 61 -2.18 2.66 -29.72
CA TYR A 61 -1.07 2.05 -30.43
C TYR A 61 -0.47 0.91 -29.60
N ASP A 62 -1.09 -0.25 -29.76
CA ASP A 62 -0.53 -1.60 -29.55
C ASP A 62 0.39 -1.81 -28.33
N SER A 63 0.14 -1.04 -27.27
CA SER A 63 0.78 -1.19 -25.95
C SER A 63 0.07 -2.29 -25.17
N SER A 64 -0.24 -3.38 -25.88
CA SER A 64 -0.92 -4.61 -25.44
C SER A 64 -0.05 -5.47 -24.50
N LEU A 65 1.05 -4.88 -24.01
CA LEU A 65 1.69 -5.21 -22.77
C LEU A 65 1.77 -3.93 -21.93
N PHE A 66 0.68 -3.66 -21.18
CA PHE A 66 0.77 -3.01 -19.88
C PHE A 66 1.67 -3.88 -19.01
N THR A 67 2.99 -3.74 -19.19
CA THR A 67 3.98 -4.30 -18.29
C THR A 67 3.86 -3.54 -16.99
N TRP A 68 3.01 -4.05 -16.10
CA TRP A 68 3.27 -3.83 -14.69
C TRP A 68 4.68 -4.38 -14.44
N ASP A 69 5.63 -3.48 -14.18
CA ASP A 69 6.95 -3.90 -13.72
C ASP A 69 6.75 -4.54 -12.35
N SER A 70 6.75 -5.87 -12.32
CA SER A 70 6.55 -6.63 -11.09
C SER A 70 7.66 -6.39 -10.08
N THR A 71 8.81 -5.82 -10.48
CA THR A 71 9.91 -5.44 -9.58
C THR A 71 9.68 -4.11 -8.89
N LEU A 72 8.87 -3.21 -9.45
CA LEU A 72 8.43 -2.01 -8.74
C LEU A 72 7.63 -2.41 -7.50
N CYS A 73 8.10 -1.94 -6.36
CA CYS A 73 7.59 -2.19 -5.01
C CYS A 73 7.91 -3.55 -4.34
N ILE A 74 8.65 -4.50 -4.94
CA ILE A 74 8.95 -5.80 -4.26
C ILE A 74 9.67 -5.60 -2.91
N SER A 75 10.72 -4.78 -2.89
CA SER A 75 11.45 -4.49 -1.64
C SER A 75 10.53 -3.89 -0.57
N ASN A 76 9.58 -3.06 -0.99
CA ASN A 76 8.60 -2.46 -0.09
C ASN A 76 7.52 -3.47 0.37
N THR A 77 7.14 -4.46 -0.45
CA THR A 77 6.19 -5.51 -0.02
C THR A 77 6.82 -6.49 0.97
N ILE A 78 8.09 -6.86 0.77
CA ILE A 78 8.85 -7.68 1.73
C ILE A 78 9.00 -6.93 3.06
N ASN A 79 9.49 -5.68 3.04
CA ASN A 79 9.61 -4.85 4.24
C ASN A 79 8.27 -4.67 4.96
N HIS A 80 7.18 -4.47 4.22
CA HIS A 80 5.83 -4.35 4.77
C HIS A 80 5.33 -5.67 5.38
N GLU A 81 5.56 -6.82 4.74
CA GLU A 81 5.21 -8.13 5.29
C GLU A 81 5.97 -8.41 6.59
N ILE A 82 7.27 -8.16 6.62
CA ILE A 82 8.11 -8.35 7.80
C ILE A 82 7.69 -7.40 8.92
N ARG A 83 7.34 -6.14 8.61
CA ARG A 83 6.77 -5.21 9.57
C ARG A 83 5.43 -5.71 10.13
N GLN A 84 4.56 -6.31 9.30
CA GLN A 84 3.33 -6.97 9.78
C GLN A 84 3.61 -8.21 10.66
N LEU A 85 4.67 -8.98 10.37
CA LEU A 85 5.10 -10.09 11.23
C LEU A 85 5.62 -9.58 12.58
N MET A 86 6.35 -8.47 12.61
CA MET A 86 6.79 -7.82 13.84
C MET A 86 5.64 -7.19 14.63
N ASP A 87 4.67 -6.56 13.96
CA ASP A 87 3.44 -6.08 14.62
C ASP A 87 2.64 -7.23 15.25
N LYS A 88 2.69 -8.45 14.69
CA LYS A 88 2.17 -9.68 15.31
C LYS A 88 3.04 -10.17 16.46
N ALA A 89 4.37 -10.08 16.35
CA ALA A 89 5.32 -10.44 17.41
C ALA A 89 5.10 -9.64 18.71
N TYR A 90 4.76 -8.36 18.60
CA TYR A 90 4.37 -7.55 19.77
C TYR A 90 3.00 -7.92 20.37
N GLN A 91 2.16 -8.69 19.66
CA GLN A 91 0.83 -9.12 20.13
C GLN A 91 0.83 -10.56 20.69
N GLY A 92 1.78 -11.40 20.28
CA GLY A 92 1.95 -12.75 20.80
C GLY A 92 3.00 -13.57 20.02
N ALA A 93 3.20 -14.82 20.43
CA ALA A 93 4.11 -15.74 19.76
C ALA A 93 3.67 -16.01 18.31
N LEU A 94 4.61 -15.91 17.36
CA LEU A 94 4.35 -16.22 15.94
C LEU A 94 4.27 -17.73 15.70
N ASN A 95 3.66 -18.10 14.57
CA ASN A 95 3.77 -19.46 14.06
C ASN A 95 5.22 -19.76 13.62
N LEU A 96 5.72 -20.98 13.82
CA LEU A 96 7.06 -21.43 13.46
C LEU A 96 7.46 -21.05 12.01
N GLN A 97 6.53 -21.17 11.05
CA GLN A 97 6.77 -20.79 9.65
C GLN A 97 7.00 -19.27 9.46
N GLN A 98 6.27 -18.45 10.21
CA GLN A 98 6.40 -16.99 10.19
C GLN A 98 7.69 -16.54 10.89
N GLN A 99 8.03 -17.21 12.00
CA GLN A 99 9.28 -17.01 12.70
C GLN A 99 10.48 -17.34 11.82
N GLN A 100 10.51 -18.52 11.17
CA GLN A 100 11.57 -18.91 10.25
C GLN A 100 11.74 -17.90 9.13
N LYS A 101 10.67 -17.55 8.41
CA LYS A 101 10.73 -16.53 7.35
C LYS A 101 11.30 -15.20 7.83
N LEU A 102 10.90 -14.73 9.01
CA LEU A 102 11.42 -13.47 9.55
C LEU A 102 12.90 -13.55 9.93
N LEU A 103 13.36 -14.69 10.45
CA LEU A 103 14.77 -14.91 10.76
C LEU A 103 15.63 -15.03 9.49
N ASP A 104 15.17 -15.77 8.48
CA ASP A 104 15.87 -15.95 7.20
C ASP A 104 16.08 -14.60 6.50
N GLU A 105 15.05 -13.75 6.45
CA GLU A 105 15.15 -12.40 5.86
C GLU A 105 16.07 -11.47 6.67
N LEU A 106 16.12 -11.63 8.00
CA LEU A 106 17.01 -10.87 8.89
C LEU A 106 18.48 -11.31 8.78
N ASP A 107 18.71 -12.57 8.39
CA ASP A 107 20.04 -13.08 8.03
C ASP A 107 20.46 -12.64 6.62
N ASN A 108 19.52 -12.50 5.68
CA ASN A 108 19.78 -12.01 4.32
C ASN A 108 20.09 -10.50 4.27
N ASP A 109 19.32 -9.63 4.94
CA ASP A 109 19.59 -8.20 5.04
C ASP A 109 19.66 -7.71 6.50
N PRO A 110 20.86 -7.43 7.05
CA PRO A 110 21.00 -6.89 8.40
C PRO A 110 20.45 -5.46 8.56
N ASN A 111 20.26 -4.70 7.47
CA ASN A 111 19.70 -3.34 7.54
C ASN A 111 18.18 -3.33 7.73
N LEU A 112 17.53 -4.47 7.56
CA LEU A 112 16.11 -4.67 7.76
C LEU A 112 15.66 -4.33 9.20
N VAL A 113 16.53 -4.49 10.21
CA VAL A 113 16.21 -4.14 11.61
C VAL A 113 15.80 -2.68 11.77
N TYR A 114 16.44 -1.77 11.02
CA TYR A 114 16.11 -0.33 11.04
C TYR A 114 14.74 -0.04 10.41
N HIS A 115 14.27 -0.89 9.49
CA HIS A 115 13.00 -0.76 8.79
C HIS A 115 11.84 -1.45 9.53
N ILE A 116 12.16 -2.49 10.31
CA ILE A 116 11.24 -3.21 11.20
C ILE A 116 10.59 -2.30 12.24
N GLY A 117 11.23 -1.19 12.61
CA GLY A 117 10.69 -0.25 13.60
C GLY A 117 10.72 -0.83 15.02
N LEU A 118 11.79 -1.56 15.35
CA LEU A 118 12.11 -1.89 16.73
C LEU A 118 12.40 -0.59 17.49
N VAL A 119 11.84 -0.47 18.69
CA VAL A 119 12.00 0.68 19.59
C VAL A 119 12.29 0.12 20.98
N PRO A 120 13.26 0.67 21.75
CA PRO A 120 13.61 0.15 23.07
C PRO A 120 12.39 -0.04 23.99
N SER A 121 11.45 0.90 24.00
CA SER A 121 10.20 0.81 24.79
C SER A 121 9.29 -0.37 24.46
N LYS A 122 9.41 -0.97 23.27
CA LYS A 122 8.68 -2.18 22.86
C LYS A 122 9.50 -3.47 23.05
N LEU A 123 10.80 -3.37 23.34
CA LEU A 123 11.67 -4.54 23.49
C LEU A 123 11.18 -5.50 24.59
N PRO A 124 10.74 -5.06 25.80
CA PRO A 124 10.27 -5.99 26.82
C PRO A 124 9.08 -6.85 26.36
N ILE A 125 8.16 -6.27 25.59
CA ILE A 125 6.99 -6.96 25.03
C ILE A 125 7.42 -8.01 24.01
N LEU A 126 8.40 -7.70 23.17
CA LEU A 126 8.93 -8.62 22.17
C LEU A 126 9.71 -9.79 22.81
N VAL A 127 10.43 -9.51 23.90
CA VAL A 127 11.19 -10.51 24.68
C VAL A 127 10.24 -11.53 25.30
N GLU A 128 9.15 -11.09 25.95
CA GLU A 128 8.17 -11.99 26.56
C GLU A 128 7.39 -12.83 25.54
N ASN A 129 7.06 -12.28 24.37
CA ASN A 129 6.34 -13.02 23.33
C ASN A 129 7.25 -13.92 22.47
N SER A 130 8.52 -13.53 22.28
CA SER A 130 9.41 -14.11 21.28
C SER A 130 10.91 -13.83 21.56
N PRO A 131 11.53 -14.52 22.54
CA PRO A 131 12.92 -14.28 22.92
C PRO A 131 13.90 -14.53 21.77
N LEU A 132 13.66 -15.54 20.94
CA LEU A 132 14.52 -15.88 19.79
C LEU A 132 14.58 -14.78 18.72
N ILE A 133 13.47 -14.10 18.44
CA ILE A 133 13.44 -12.96 17.51
C ILE A 133 14.18 -11.77 18.14
N SER A 134 13.92 -11.52 19.43
CA SER A 134 14.60 -10.46 20.18
C SER A 134 16.12 -10.63 20.18
N ILE A 135 16.62 -11.85 20.42
CA ILE A 135 18.06 -12.18 20.31
C ILE A 135 18.58 -11.79 18.93
N GLN A 136 17.94 -12.28 17.87
CA GLN A 136 18.45 -12.07 16.51
C GLN A 136 18.43 -10.58 16.11
N CYS A 137 17.37 -9.84 16.41
CA CYS A 137 17.34 -8.39 16.18
C CYS A 137 18.47 -7.66 16.95
N LEU A 138 18.71 -8.03 18.21
CA LEU A 138 19.78 -7.43 19.01
C LEU A 138 21.19 -7.83 18.53
N LEU A 139 21.38 -9.06 18.04
CA LEU A 139 22.64 -9.51 17.43
C LEU A 139 22.99 -8.73 16.15
N LYS A 140 22.00 -8.31 15.36
CA LYS A 140 22.23 -7.44 14.19
C LYS A 140 22.49 -5.98 14.58
N LEU A 141 22.06 -5.54 15.77
CA LEU A 141 22.24 -4.17 16.27
C LEU A 141 23.56 -3.92 17.02
N ILE A 142 24.36 -4.94 17.31
CA ILE A 142 25.66 -4.80 18.02
C ILE A 142 26.56 -3.74 17.37
N SER A 143 26.63 -3.75 16.04
CA SER A 143 27.44 -2.82 15.24
C SER A 143 26.91 -1.38 15.23
N SER A 144 25.78 -1.11 15.91
CA SER A 144 25.10 0.17 15.95
C SER A 144 25.26 0.87 17.30
N ASN A 145 25.46 2.18 17.27
CA ASN A 145 25.55 3.03 18.47
C ASN A 145 24.27 2.97 19.34
N GLN A 146 23.14 2.50 18.78
CA GLN A 146 21.86 2.37 19.47
C GLN A 146 21.79 1.19 20.47
N MET A 147 22.72 0.23 20.42
CA MET A 147 22.70 -0.97 21.27
C MET A 147 22.63 -0.65 22.78
N THR A 148 23.24 0.47 23.20
CA THR A 148 23.25 0.93 24.59
C THR A 148 21.86 1.25 25.16
N GLU A 149 20.94 1.76 24.33
CA GLU A 149 19.56 2.08 24.74
C GLU A 149 18.73 0.79 24.90
N TYR A 150 18.94 -0.19 24.02
CA TYR A 150 18.33 -1.52 24.13
C TYR A 150 18.86 -2.28 25.35
N LEU A 151 20.17 -2.27 25.63
CA LEU A 151 20.74 -2.81 26.86
C LEU A 151 20.14 -2.14 28.11
N SER A 152 19.96 -0.82 28.08
CA SER A 152 19.30 -0.09 29.18
C SER A 152 17.84 -0.53 29.36
N SER A 153 17.11 -0.82 28.28
CA SER A 153 15.76 -1.40 28.37
C SER A 153 15.76 -2.85 28.87
N LEU A 154 16.80 -3.65 28.58
CA LEU A 154 16.98 -5.01 29.10
C LEU A 154 17.33 -5.04 30.59
N LEU A 155 17.88 -3.96 31.15
CA LEU A 155 18.12 -3.83 32.60
C LEU A 155 16.86 -3.44 33.39
N ASN A 156 15.91 -2.76 32.72
CA ASN A 156 14.71 -2.19 33.34
C ASN A 156 13.45 -3.06 33.14
N MET A 157 13.55 -4.19 32.44
CA MET A 157 12.46 -5.17 32.32
C MET A 157 12.39 -6.06 33.56
N ASP A 158 11.21 -6.60 33.85
CA ASP A 158 11.04 -7.55 34.96
C ASP A 158 11.87 -8.83 34.73
N MET A 159 12.39 -9.42 35.81
CA MET A 159 13.18 -10.64 35.75
C MET A 159 12.30 -11.84 35.36
N SER A 160 12.54 -12.41 34.18
CA SER A 160 11.80 -13.54 33.61
C SER A 160 12.74 -14.55 32.95
N LEU A 161 12.25 -15.76 32.68
CA LEU A 161 13.02 -16.77 31.96
C LEU A 161 13.38 -16.31 30.54
N HIS A 162 12.46 -15.62 29.85
CA HIS A 162 12.71 -15.06 28.52
C HIS A 162 13.77 -13.96 28.59
N SER A 163 13.66 -13.07 29.58
CA SER A 163 14.57 -11.95 29.80
C SER A 163 16.01 -12.45 30.08
N MET A 164 16.15 -13.48 30.91
CA MET A 164 17.41 -14.17 31.17
C MET A 164 17.96 -14.96 29.97
N GLU A 165 17.11 -15.65 29.20
CA GLU A 165 17.55 -16.36 27.99
C GLU A 165 18.20 -15.38 27.01
N VAL A 166 17.56 -14.23 26.76
CA VAL A 166 18.10 -13.20 25.88
C VAL A 166 19.48 -12.74 26.36
N VAL A 167 19.62 -12.32 27.63
CA VAL A 167 20.92 -11.84 28.15
C VAL A 167 22.00 -12.91 28.12
N ASN A 168 21.68 -14.16 28.50
CA ASN A 168 22.64 -15.27 28.45
C ASN A 168 23.10 -15.60 27.02
N ARG A 169 22.18 -15.55 26.04
CA ARG A 169 22.50 -15.77 24.62
C ARG A 169 23.37 -14.65 24.08
N LEU A 170 23.03 -13.39 24.36
CA LEU A 170 23.84 -12.23 23.98
C LEU A 170 25.26 -12.32 24.57
N SER A 171 25.39 -12.62 25.87
CA SER A 171 26.70 -12.76 26.53
C SER A 171 27.57 -13.92 26.02
N THR A 172 26.97 -14.90 25.32
CA THR A 172 27.71 -16.00 24.68
C THR A 172 28.10 -15.65 23.24
N SER A 173 27.38 -14.73 22.60
CA SER A 173 27.54 -14.36 21.19
C SER A 173 28.32 -13.06 20.96
N MET A 174 28.47 -12.21 21.99
CA MET A 174 29.24 -10.96 21.92
C MET A 174 29.93 -10.64 23.25
N GLU A 175 30.98 -9.83 23.19
CA GLU A 175 31.60 -9.23 24.37
C GLU A 175 30.75 -8.05 24.87
N LEU A 176 29.85 -8.33 25.81
CA LEU A 176 29.07 -7.30 26.51
C LEU A 176 29.96 -6.51 27.49
N PRO A 177 29.72 -5.19 27.67
CA PRO A 177 30.43 -4.39 28.67
C PRO A 177 30.33 -5.00 30.08
N GLN A 178 31.43 -5.00 30.81
CA GLN A 178 31.50 -5.63 32.13
C GLN A 178 30.55 -4.95 33.12
N GLU A 179 30.38 -3.63 32.99
CA GLU A 179 29.49 -2.79 33.79
C GLU A 179 28.02 -3.21 33.63
N PHE A 180 27.61 -3.55 32.41
CA PHE A 180 26.26 -4.06 32.12
C PHE A 180 26.02 -5.39 32.83
N LEU A 181 26.96 -6.33 32.73
CA LEU A 181 26.84 -7.65 33.38
C LEU A 181 26.80 -7.53 34.91
N HIS A 182 27.66 -6.70 35.51
CA HIS A 182 27.64 -6.47 36.97
C HIS A 182 26.33 -5.84 37.45
N LEU A 183 25.79 -4.88 36.69
CA LEU A 183 24.52 -4.25 37.02
C LEU A 183 23.35 -5.22 36.85
N TYR A 184 23.33 -6.02 35.78
CA TYR A 184 22.32 -7.05 35.55
C TYR A 184 22.32 -8.09 36.66
N ILE A 185 23.49 -8.66 37.00
CA ILE A 185 23.63 -9.64 38.10
C ILE A 185 23.18 -9.03 39.43
N SER A 186 23.51 -7.77 39.71
CA SER A 186 23.06 -7.07 40.92
C SER A 186 21.54 -6.89 40.96
N THR A 187 20.91 -6.58 39.82
CA THR A 187 19.45 -6.51 39.68
C THR A 187 18.79 -7.89 39.87
N CYS A 188 19.37 -8.95 39.31
CA CYS A 188 18.92 -10.34 39.56
C CYS A 188 18.93 -10.66 41.06
N ILE A 189 20.07 -10.43 41.74
CA ILE A 189 20.25 -10.72 43.17
C ILE A 189 19.22 -9.95 44.01
N LYS A 190 19.10 -8.64 43.78
CA LYS A 190 18.14 -7.79 44.49
C LYS A 190 16.69 -8.28 44.30
N THR A 191 16.31 -8.63 43.07
CA THR A 191 14.96 -9.14 42.78
C THR A 191 14.71 -10.49 43.47
N CYS A 192 15.72 -11.35 43.55
CA CYS A 192 15.68 -12.61 44.28
C CYS A 192 15.61 -12.41 45.81
N GLU A 193 16.20 -11.35 46.38
CA GLU A 193 16.10 -11.01 47.81
C GLU A 193 14.73 -10.41 48.17
N GLU A 194 14.15 -9.58 47.29
CA GLU A 194 12.83 -8.96 47.49
C GLU A 194 11.67 -9.97 47.29
N THR A 195 11.91 -11.07 46.57
CA THR A 195 10.93 -12.14 46.33
C THR A 195 10.68 -12.98 47.58
N LYS A 196 9.54 -12.75 48.24
CA LYS A 196 9.15 -13.42 49.50
C LYS A 196 8.76 -14.90 49.35
N ASP A 197 8.45 -15.36 48.14
CA ASP A 197 7.95 -16.72 47.91
C ASP A 197 9.08 -17.67 47.49
N LYS A 198 9.43 -18.58 48.42
CA LYS A 198 10.51 -19.55 48.23
C LYS A 198 10.27 -20.51 47.06
N TYR A 199 9.03 -20.77 46.65
CA TYR A 199 8.77 -21.65 45.51
C TYR A 199 9.10 -20.99 44.17
N LEU A 200 8.89 -19.67 44.06
CA LEU A 200 9.30 -18.90 42.88
C LEU A 200 10.83 -18.75 42.85
N GLN A 201 11.45 -18.48 44.00
CA GLN A 201 12.91 -18.32 44.14
C GLN A 201 13.72 -19.57 43.78
N ASN A 202 13.15 -20.79 43.86
CA ASN A 202 13.81 -22.04 43.46
C ASN A 202 13.52 -22.46 42.00
N ARG A 203 12.76 -21.65 41.24
CA ARG A 203 12.32 -21.95 39.87
C ARG A 203 12.90 -20.99 38.82
N PHE A 204 13.24 -19.77 39.22
CA PHE A 204 14.11 -18.88 38.45
C PHE A 204 15.56 -19.37 38.47
#